data_AF-A0A5R9P1E9-F1
#
_entry.id   AF-A0A5R9P1E9-F1
#
_cell.length_a   1.000
_cell.length_b   1.000
_cell.length_c   1.000
_cell.angle_alpha   90.00
_cell.angle_beta   90.00
_cell.angle_gamma   90.00
#
_symmetry.space_group_name_H-M   'P 1'
#
loop_
_entity.id
_entity.type
_entity.pdbx_description
1 polymer ?
#
loop_
_entity_poly.entity_id
_entity_poly.type
_entity_poly.pdbx_seq_one_letter_code
_entity_poly.pdbx_strand_id
1 'polypeptide(L)'
;MARTISVPRSLPSRVGHLVCSTVNAPYGTHYDANDLAALINEPGVATRNDPAVFAFFSEVDVKLQVAFLKEYGIGLDHAKSVVHALSALAGYNLPLTQTWPDLLDAEGQPTI
;
A
#
# COMPACT_ATOMS: atom_id res chain seq x y z
N MET A 1 -39.00 5.20 -6.74
CA MET A 1 -37.88 6.16 -6.77
C MET A 1 -36.84 5.68 -5.78
N ALA A 2 -35.69 5.20 -6.25
CA ALA A 2 -34.64 4.61 -5.41
C ALA A 2 -33.89 5.71 -4.64
N ARG A 3 -33.76 5.53 -3.33
CA ARG A 3 -32.99 6.43 -2.45
C ARG A 3 -31.51 6.16 -2.68
N THR A 4 -30.79 7.13 -3.22
CA THR A 4 -29.32 7.13 -3.24
C THR A 4 -28.84 7.25 -1.80
N ILE A 5 -28.47 6.12 -1.19
CA ILE A 5 -27.80 6.11 0.10
C ILE A 5 -26.36 6.52 -0.19
N SER A 6 -26.06 7.80 0.00
CA SER A 6 -24.67 8.27 0.06
C SER A 6 -24.05 7.64 1.29
N VAL A 7 -23.20 6.63 1.07
CA VAL A 7 -22.40 6.00 2.13
C VAL A 7 -21.50 7.09 2.71
N PRO A 8 -21.52 7.33 4.03
CA PRO A 8 -20.61 8.31 4.63
C PRO A 8 -19.17 7.83 4.41
N ARG A 9 -18.31 8.68 3.81
CA ARG A 9 -16.86 8.44 3.81
C ARG A 9 -16.43 8.24 5.27
N SER A 10 -15.90 7.06 5.59
CA SER A 10 -15.30 6.81 6.90
C SER A 10 -14.19 7.85 7.14
N LEU A 11 -14.03 8.28 8.39
CA LEU A 11 -12.89 9.11 8.76
C LEU A 11 -11.61 8.37 8.35
N PRO A 12 -10.61 9.06 7.76
CA PRO A 12 -9.38 8.42 7.34
C PRO A 12 -8.71 7.79 8.57
N SER A 13 -8.35 6.52 8.45
CA SER A 13 -7.61 5.84 9.51
C SER A 13 -6.26 6.52 9.73
N ARG A 14 -5.73 6.39 10.94
CA ARG A 14 -4.41 6.95 11.27
C ARG A 14 -3.32 6.40 10.34
N VAL A 15 -3.40 5.11 10.00
CA VAL A 15 -2.46 4.46 9.06
C VAL A 15 -2.62 5.06 7.66
N GLY A 16 -3.85 5.13 7.14
CA GLY A 16 -4.12 5.72 5.83
C GLY A 16 -3.64 7.16 5.72
N HIS A 17 -3.88 7.98 6.74
CA HIS A 17 -3.41 9.37 6.77
C HIS A 17 -1.88 9.48 6.71
N LEU A 18 -1.15 8.69 7.53
CA LEU A 18 0.31 8.71 7.56
C LEU A 18 0.90 8.26 6.23
N VAL A 19 0.35 7.19 5.65
CA VAL A 19 0.77 6.67 4.34
C VAL A 19 0.56 7.69 3.24
N CYS A 20 -0.66 8.24 3.13
CA CYS A 20 -0.97 9.25 2.10
C CYS A 20 -0.14 10.52 2.27
N SER A 21 0.19 10.93 3.51
CA SER A 21 1.07 12.07 3.74
C SER A 21 2.46 11.86 3.16
N THR A 22 3.01 10.65 3.27
CA THR A 22 4.32 10.31 2.67
C THR A 22 4.21 10.22 1.16
N VAL A 23 3.27 9.42 0.64
CA VAL A 23 3.13 9.13 -0.79
C VAL A 23 2.82 10.40 -1.61
N ASN A 24 2.02 11.31 -1.07
CA ASN A 24 1.62 12.53 -1.78
C ASN A 24 2.66 13.65 -1.69
N ALA A 25 3.56 13.63 -0.70
CA ALA A 25 4.54 14.71 -0.48
C ALA A 25 5.46 14.97 -1.69
N PRO A 26 6.09 13.96 -2.33
CA PRO A 26 7.01 14.19 -3.45
C PRO A 26 6.31 14.53 -4.78
N TYR A 27 5.07 14.09 -5.00
CA TYR A 27 4.44 14.16 -6.33
C TYR A 27 3.30 15.17 -6.45
N GLY A 28 2.91 15.85 -5.36
CA GLY A 28 1.77 16.77 -5.38
C GLY A 28 0.44 16.08 -5.76
N THR A 29 0.38 14.76 -5.59
CA THR A 29 -0.81 13.96 -5.81
C THR A 29 -1.77 14.09 -4.62
N HIS A 30 -3.04 13.77 -4.84
CA HIS A 30 -4.08 13.84 -3.80
C HIS A 30 -4.84 12.52 -3.71
N TYR A 31 -4.12 11.41 -3.54
CA TYR A 31 -4.77 10.14 -3.25
C TYR A 31 -5.28 10.15 -1.81
N ASP A 32 -6.55 9.79 -1.64
CA ASP A 32 -6.99 9.28 -0.35
C ASP A 32 -6.58 7.81 -0.19
N ALA A 33 -6.74 7.28 1.01
CA ALA A 33 -6.24 5.94 1.33
C ALA A 33 -6.98 4.83 0.58
N ASN A 34 -8.26 5.01 0.24
CA ASN A 34 -8.99 4.02 -0.55
C ASN A 34 -8.55 4.07 -2.01
N ASP A 35 -8.33 5.26 -2.56
CA ASP A 35 -7.84 5.40 -3.94
C ASP A 35 -6.43 4.79 -4.08
N LEU A 36 -5.55 5.04 -3.11
CA LEU A 36 -4.22 4.43 -3.09
C LEU A 36 -4.30 2.90 -2.95
N ALA A 37 -5.19 2.40 -2.08
CA ALA A 37 -5.37 0.96 -1.93
C ALA A 37 -5.92 0.30 -3.20
N ALA A 38 -6.91 0.92 -3.85
CA ALA A 38 -7.45 0.46 -5.12
C ALA A 38 -6.36 0.41 -6.19
N LEU A 39 -5.53 1.45 -6.27
CA LEU A 39 -4.40 1.52 -7.20
C LEU A 39 -3.39 0.39 -6.97
N ILE A 40 -2.98 0.16 -5.72
CA ILE A 40 -2.07 -0.94 -5.37
C ILE A 40 -2.69 -2.31 -5.70
N ASN A 41 -4.01 -2.45 -5.55
CA ASN A 41 -4.72 -3.70 -5.81
C ASN A 41 -5.07 -3.90 -7.30
N GLU A 42 -4.78 -2.93 -8.18
CA GLU A 42 -5.07 -3.07 -9.61
C GLU A 42 -4.24 -4.20 -10.24
N PRO A 43 -4.88 -5.07 -11.06
CA PRO A 43 -4.15 -6.05 -11.85
C PRO A 43 -3.12 -5.37 -12.76
N GLY A 44 -1.87 -5.80 -12.67
CA GLY A 44 -0.80 -5.26 -13.52
C GLY A 44 -0.23 -3.92 -13.06
N VAL A 45 -0.56 -3.43 -11.86
CA VAL A 45 0.05 -2.20 -11.31
C VAL A 45 1.59 -2.24 -11.33
N ALA A 46 2.16 -3.42 -11.11
CA ALA A 46 3.59 -3.71 -11.15
C ALA A 46 4.27 -3.33 -12.47
N THR A 47 3.56 -3.41 -13.60
CA THR A 47 4.09 -3.10 -14.93
C THR A 47 3.82 -1.66 -15.36
N ARG A 48 2.92 -0.95 -14.67
CA ARG A 48 2.60 0.46 -14.95
C ARG A 48 3.65 1.43 -14.41
N ASN A 49 4.53 0.99 -13.51
CA ASN A 49 5.55 1.81 -12.84
C ASN A 49 4.95 3.10 -12.25
N ASP A 50 3.84 2.95 -11.54
CA ASP A 50 3.11 4.09 -10.98
C ASP A 50 3.94 4.74 -9.85
N PRO A 51 4.20 6.06 -9.90
CA PRO A 51 5.07 6.73 -8.93
C PRO A 51 4.50 6.71 -7.51
N ALA A 52 3.17 6.72 -7.33
CA ALA A 52 2.56 6.65 -6.00
C ALA A 52 2.73 5.25 -5.40
N VAL A 53 2.60 4.22 -6.23
CA VAL A 53 2.82 2.83 -5.82
C VAL A 53 4.30 2.58 -5.51
N PHE A 54 5.21 3.13 -6.32
CA PHE A 54 6.63 3.08 -6.03
C PHE A 54 6.98 3.75 -4.70
N ALA A 55 6.47 4.97 -4.47
CA ALA A 55 6.68 5.71 -3.22
C ALA A 55 6.11 4.95 -2.01
N PHE A 56 4.95 4.30 -2.16
CA PHE A 56 4.39 3.45 -1.12
C PHE A 56 5.39 2.37 -0.70
N PHE A 57 5.98 1.65 -1.65
CA PHE A 57 6.89 0.54 -1.32
C PHE A 57 8.31 0.97 -0.97
N SER A 58 8.76 2.17 -1.36
CA SER A 58 10.13 2.64 -1.17
C SER A 58 10.31 3.65 -0.04
N GLU A 59 9.32 4.50 0.25
CA GLU A 59 9.45 5.64 1.16
C GLU A 59 8.63 5.50 2.45
N VAL A 60 7.54 4.73 2.42
CA VAL A 60 6.74 4.47 3.61
C VAL A 60 7.46 3.49 4.52
N ASP A 61 7.44 3.73 5.84
CA ASP A 61 7.96 2.77 6.81
C ASP A 61 7.31 1.39 6.65
N VAL A 62 8.11 0.33 6.67
CA VAL A 62 7.64 -1.04 6.40
C VAL A 62 6.49 -1.46 7.33
N LYS A 63 6.48 -1.05 8.60
CA LYS A 63 5.38 -1.39 9.51
C LYS A 63 4.09 -0.72 9.09
N LEU A 64 4.17 0.52 8.60
CA LEU A 64 3.02 1.24 8.03
C LEU A 64 2.58 0.63 6.70
N GLN A 65 3.51 0.16 5.85
CA GLN A 65 3.15 -0.58 4.64
C GLN A 65 2.32 -1.83 4.98
N VAL A 66 2.81 -2.66 5.90
CA VAL A 66 2.10 -3.90 6.32
C VAL A 66 0.76 -3.58 6.97
N ALA A 67 0.71 -2.60 7.88
CA ALA A 67 -0.53 -2.14 8.50
C ALA A 67 -1.56 -1.70 7.45
N PHE A 68 -1.13 -0.94 6.46
CA PHE A 68 -1.98 -0.44 5.38
C PHE A 68 -2.50 -1.58 4.50
N LEU A 69 -1.64 -2.51 4.07
CA LEU A 69 -2.05 -3.66 3.28
C LEU A 69 -3.11 -4.49 4.01
N LYS A 70 -2.92 -4.74 5.33
CA LYS A 70 -3.89 -5.44 6.18
C LYS A 70 -5.20 -4.68 6.30
N GLU A 71 -5.15 -3.40 6.60
CA GLU A 71 -6.33 -2.58 6.86
C GLU A 71 -7.22 -2.43 5.62
N TYR A 72 -6.62 -2.29 4.43
CA TYR A 72 -7.33 -2.12 3.18
C TYR A 72 -7.53 -3.43 2.39
N GLY A 73 -7.24 -4.59 3.01
CA GLY A 73 -7.55 -5.90 2.46
C GLY A 73 -6.73 -6.30 1.23
N ILE A 74 -5.52 -5.76 1.07
CA ILE A 74 -4.63 -6.08 -0.04
C ILE A 74 -3.91 -7.38 0.27
N GLY A 75 -4.04 -8.36 -0.65
CA GLY A 75 -3.43 -9.67 -0.50
C GLY A 75 -1.90 -9.58 -0.41
N LEU A 76 -1.33 -10.25 0.59
CA LEU A 76 0.11 -10.26 0.83
C LEU A 76 0.90 -10.81 -0.37
N ASP A 77 0.42 -11.86 -1.04
CA ASP A 77 1.10 -12.41 -2.22
C ASP A 77 1.05 -11.47 -3.43
N HIS A 78 -0.04 -10.70 -3.56
CA HIS A 78 -0.13 -9.65 -4.57
C HIS A 78 0.87 -8.54 -4.27
N ALA A 79 0.90 -8.04 -3.04
CA ALA A 79 1.86 -7.01 -2.61
C ALA A 79 3.31 -7.47 -2.82
N LYS A 80 3.64 -8.74 -2.55
CA LYS A 80 4.95 -9.34 -2.85
C LYS A 80 5.27 -9.27 -4.33
N SER A 81 4.34 -9.71 -5.19
CA SER A 81 4.52 -9.67 -6.64
C SER A 81 4.83 -8.26 -7.13
N VAL A 82 4.06 -7.27 -6.64
CA VAL A 82 4.26 -5.85 -6.98
C VAL A 82 5.62 -5.35 -6.52
N VAL A 83 6.00 -5.57 -5.26
CA VAL A 83 7.26 -5.05 -4.73
C VAL A 83 8.49 -5.72 -5.35
N HIS A 84 8.41 -7.01 -5.71
CA HIS A 84 9.49 -7.70 -6.42
C HIS A 84 9.69 -7.15 -7.83
N ALA A 85 8.59 -6.89 -8.56
CA ALA A 85 8.67 -6.29 -9.89
C ALA A 85 9.25 -4.87 -9.83
N LEU A 86 8.81 -4.05 -8.87
CA LEU A 86 9.35 -2.71 -8.67
C LEU A 86 10.82 -2.73 -8.25
N SER A 87 11.24 -3.67 -7.40
CA SER A 87 12.65 -3.86 -7.03
C SER A 87 13.52 -4.21 -8.24
N ALA A 88 13.03 -5.09 -9.10
CA ALA A 88 13.71 -5.46 -10.34
C ALA A 88 13.86 -4.26 -11.30
N LEU A 89 12.84 -3.41 -11.40
CA LEU A 89 12.90 -2.19 -12.21
C LEU A 89 13.83 -1.13 -11.61
N ALA A 90 13.84 -0.99 -10.28
CA ALA A 90 14.67 -0.01 -9.58
C ALA A 90 16.16 -0.41 -9.50
N GLY A 91 16.47 -1.70 -9.68
CA GLY A 91 17.83 -2.23 -9.59
C GLY A 91 18.31 -2.45 -8.16
N TYR A 92 17.43 -2.40 -7.17
CA TYR A 92 17.72 -2.69 -5.76
C TYR A 92 16.48 -3.24 -5.04
N ASN A 93 16.70 -3.93 -3.92
CA ASN A 93 15.64 -4.53 -3.12
C ASN A 93 14.89 -3.46 -2.32
N LEU A 94 13.57 -3.35 -2.53
CA LEU A 94 12.72 -2.46 -1.75
C LEU A 94 12.50 -2.98 -0.31
N PRO A 95 12.28 -2.11 0.68
CA PRO A 95 12.24 -2.47 2.10
C PRO A 95 11.38 -3.70 2.45
N LEU A 96 10.19 -3.82 1.87
CA LEU A 96 9.26 -4.91 2.15
C LEU A 96 9.75 -6.28 1.62
N THR A 97 10.68 -6.32 0.66
CA THR A 97 11.23 -7.59 0.14
C THR A 97 12.13 -8.32 1.14
N GLN A 98 12.67 -7.63 2.14
CA GLN A 98 13.74 -8.15 3.01
C GLN A 98 13.24 -8.59 4.39
N THR A 99 12.13 -8.03 4.87
CA THR A 99 11.73 -8.06 6.29
C THR A 99 10.51 -8.93 6.59
N TRP A 100 10.08 -9.74 5.62
CA TRP A 100 8.84 -10.52 5.69
C TRP A 100 8.74 -11.54 6.86
N PRO A 101 9.79 -12.27 7.26
CA PRO A 101 9.67 -13.25 8.34
C PRO A 101 9.74 -12.65 9.75
N ASP A 102 10.29 -11.45 9.92
CA ASP A 102 10.44 -10.82 11.24
C ASP A 102 9.22 -9.98 11.64
N LEU A 103 8.34 -9.69 10.68
CA LEU A 103 7.18 -8.82 10.85
C LEU A 103 5.86 -9.58 10.89
N LEU A 104 5.89 -10.90 10.72
CA LEU A 104 4.75 -11.78 10.85
C LEU A 104 4.96 -12.76 12.00
N ASP A 105 3.92 -13.07 12.76
CA ASP A 105 3.93 -14.13 13.76
C ASP A 105 3.90 -15.51 13.09
N ALA A 106 3.92 -16.56 13.91
CA ALA A 106 3.90 -17.95 13.45
C ALA A 106 2.64 -18.31 12.64
N GLU A 107 1.58 -17.51 12.73
CA GLU A 107 0.32 -17.66 11.99
C GLU A 107 0.29 -16.83 10.69
N GLY A 108 1.38 -16.11 10.40
CA GLY A 108 1.48 -15.23 9.24
C GLY A 108 0.74 -13.90 9.42
N GLN A 109 0.34 -13.54 10.65
CA GLN A 109 -0.27 -12.24 10.95
C GLN A 109 0.80 -11.22 11.31
N PRO A 110 0.63 -9.93 11.00
CA PRO A 110 1.59 -8.91 11.40
C PRO A 110 1.78 -8.83 12.91
N THR A 111 3.02 -8.88 13.41
CA THR A 111 3.38 -8.77 14.84
C THR A 111 3.20 -7.37 15.44
N ILE A 112 2.45 -6.48 14.78
CA ILE A 112 2.19 -5.10 15.22
C ILE A 112 0.83 -4.93 15.89
#